data_AF-A0A357R683-F1
#
_entry.id   AF-A0A357R683-F1
#
_cell.length_a   1.000
_cell.length_b   1.000
_cell.length_c   1.000
_cell.angle_alpha   90.00
_cell.angle_beta   90.00
_cell.angle_gamma   90.00
#
_symmetry.space_group_name_H-M   'P 1'
#
loop_
_entity.id
_entity.type
_entity.pdbx_description
1 polymer ?
#
loop_
_entity_poly.entity_id
_entity_poly.type
_entity_poly.pdbx_seq_one_letter_code
_entity_poly.pdbx_strand_id
1 'polypeptide(L)'
;MTVDLSSSFGERDQEISFIQEITLAGVTTEAPMGSSVWTDPLSLSLFVSETMFDQLLAGLPDEEQRYTGTLYINTSEPGLLEEKIRSMHQCDAGDFHIYNQAQAAQEEKQSKLLLTVFITGFILLITGICIANIINTITTSIALRRREFAMLKSVGMTPKGFNRMIRYESVFYGIKALSFGLPISLGINYLLYRAMSDGFQFSFTLPWNSYIVAVVSVLAIVFITMLYSSSKMKKENIIDSLTNWSA
;
A
#
# COMPACT_ATOMS: atom_id res chain seq x y z
N MET A 1 -9.71 7.34 34.17
CA MET A 1 -9.84 5.98 33.62
C MET A 1 -8.84 5.14 34.39
N THR A 2 -9.31 4.11 35.09
CA THR A 2 -8.47 3.18 35.86
C THR A 2 -8.11 2.02 34.94
N VAL A 3 -6.86 1.58 35.00
CA VAL A 3 -6.38 0.39 34.30
C VAL A 3 -5.85 -0.57 35.33
N ASP A 4 -6.36 -1.79 35.23
CA ASP A 4 -6.03 -2.85 36.14
C ASP A 4 -4.88 -3.68 35.57
N LEU A 5 -3.84 -3.87 36.38
CA LEU A 5 -2.70 -4.69 36.00
C LEU A 5 -2.87 -6.12 36.54
N SER A 6 -2.73 -7.07 35.63
CA SER A 6 -2.63 -8.50 35.94
C SER A 6 -1.44 -9.09 35.21
N SER A 7 -0.60 -9.88 35.89
CA SER A 7 0.42 -10.70 35.24
C SER A 7 -0.13 -12.09 34.94
N SER A 8 0.20 -12.61 33.75
CA SER A 8 -0.05 -14.00 33.35
C SER A 8 1.04 -14.37 32.36
N PHE A 9 2.11 -15.00 32.84
CA PHE A 9 3.16 -15.53 31.99
C PHE A 9 3.01 -17.04 31.83
N GLY A 10 2.53 -17.45 30.65
CA GLY A 10 2.80 -18.79 30.13
C GLY A 10 2.02 -19.96 30.71
N GLU A 11 0.69 -19.88 30.84
CA GLU A 11 -0.20 -21.06 30.73
C GLU A 11 -1.66 -20.57 30.62
N ARG A 12 -2.44 -21.16 29.69
CA ARG A 12 -3.78 -20.66 29.29
C ARG A 12 -4.88 -20.75 30.37
N ASP A 13 -4.59 -21.35 31.53
CA ASP A 13 -5.60 -21.78 32.50
C ASP A 13 -5.36 -21.33 33.95
N GLN A 14 -4.53 -20.31 34.22
CA GLN A 14 -4.43 -19.74 35.58
C GLN A 14 -5.27 -18.47 35.77
N GLU A 15 -5.92 -18.37 36.94
CA GLU A 15 -6.71 -17.22 37.37
C GLU A 15 -5.88 -15.93 37.32
N ILE A 16 -6.43 -14.94 36.62
CA ILE A 16 -5.88 -13.58 36.54
C ILE A 16 -5.92 -12.97 37.94
N SER A 17 -4.78 -13.01 38.65
CA SER A 17 -4.66 -12.33 39.94
C SER A 17 -4.45 -10.83 39.70
N PHE A 18 -5.36 -10.03 40.25
CA PHE A 18 -5.29 -8.57 40.17
C PHE A 18 -4.26 -8.07 41.17
N ILE A 19 -3.20 -7.42 40.68
CA ILE A 19 -2.06 -7.04 41.51
C ILE A 19 -2.19 -5.60 41.98
N GLN A 20 -2.60 -4.68 41.10
CA GLN A 20 -2.67 -3.25 41.46
C GLN A 20 -3.57 -2.44 40.50
N GLU A 21 -4.33 -1.50 41.05
CA GLU A 21 -5.05 -0.48 40.27
C GLU A 21 -4.13 0.71 39.98
N ILE A 22 -4.02 1.10 38.70
CA ILE A 22 -3.29 2.31 38.29
C ILE A 22 -4.28 3.36 37.78
N THR A 23 -4.15 4.59 38.30
CA THR A 23 -4.88 5.75 37.76
C THR A 23 -4.13 6.34 36.58
N LEU A 24 -4.73 6.34 35.40
CA LEU A 24 -4.14 6.95 34.20
C LEU A 24 -4.08 8.48 34.33
N ALA A 25 -2.88 9.04 34.24
CA ALA A 25 -2.67 10.50 34.21
C ALA A 25 -3.05 11.13 32.85
N GLY A 26 -2.93 10.38 31.75
CA GLY A 26 -3.26 10.84 30.40
C GLY A 26 -2.99 9.77 29.34
N VAL A 27 -3.50 9.98 28.12
CA VAL A 27 -3.27 9.12 26.96
C VAL A 27 -2.63 9.96 25.86
N THR A 28 -1.52 9.50 25.31
CA THR A 28 -0.82 10.16 24.19
C THR A 28 -0.90 9.28 22.95
N THR A 29 -1.10 9.91 21.78
CA THR A 29 -1.03 9.26 20.47
C THR A 29 0.39 9.23 19.89
N GLU A 30 1.30 10.03 20.44
CA GLU A 30 2.70 10.07 20.03
C GLU A 30 3.58 9.56 21.18
N ALA A 31 4.52 8.67 20.83
CA ALA A 31 5.46 8.12 21.80
C ALA A 31 6.45 9.20 22.27
N PRO A 32 6.70 9.33 23.58
CA PRO A 32 7.74 10.22 24.09
C PRO A 32 9.10 9.85 23.49
N MET A 33 9.94 10.85 23.21
CA MET A 33 11.34 10.68 22.77
C MET A 33 11.55 9.95 21.42
N GLY A 34 10.51 9.79 20.61
CA GLY A 34 10.62 9.07 19.33
C GLY A 34 10.93 7.58 19.51
N SER A 35 10.73 7.03 20.71
CA SER A 35 10.88 5.61 20.97
C SER A 35 9.88 4.83 20.12
N SER A 36 10.33 3.77 19.44
CA SER A 36 9.42 2.81 18.83
C SER A 36 8.71 2.04 19.94
N VAL A 37 7.47 2.41 20.22
CA VAL A 37 6.60 1.60 21.07
C VAL A 37 6.30 0.33 20.30
N TRP A 38 6.51 -0.83 20.93
CA TRP A 38 6.04 -2.10 20.38
C TRP A 38 4.54 -1.98 20.16
N THR A 39 4.14 -1.81 18.92
CA THR A 39 2.74 -1.57 18.55
C THR A 39 2.09 -2.91 18.28
N ASP A 40 2.05 -3.78 19.28
CA ASP A 40 1.20 -4.97 19.22
C ASP A 40 -0.23 -4.53 19.59
N PRO A 41 -1.25 -4.81 18.76
CA PRO A 41 -2.65 -4.50 19.08
C PRO A 41 -3.13 -5.06 20.42
N LEU A 42 -2.44 -6.06 20.97
CA LEU A 42 -2.74 -6.68 22.26
C LEU A 42 -1.87 -6.14 23.42
N SER A 43 -0.93 -5.24 23.13
CA SER A 43 -0.03 -4.66 24.14
C SER A 43 -0.49 -3.27 24.58
N LEU A 44 -0.46 -3.03 25.89
CA LEU A 44 -0.61 -1.69 26.46
C LEU A 44 0.77 -1.19 26.89
N SER A 45 1.24 -0.10 26.27
CA SER A 45 2.50 0.52 26.65
C SER A 45 2.26 1.66 27.64
N LEU A 46 2.79 1.50 28.84
CA LEU A 46 2.65 2.45 29.93
C LEU A 46 3.96 3.23 30.10
N PHE A 47 3.85 4.55 30.15
CA PHE A 47 4.97 5.44 30.49
C PHE A 47 4.78 5.95 31.90
N VAL A 48 5.71 5.60 32.78
CA VAL A 48 5.68 5.95 34.20
C VAL A 48 6.98 6.66 34.59
N SER A 49 6.92 7.52 35.61
CA SER A 49 8.12 8.08 36.23
C SER A 49 8.92 6.97 36.92
N GLU A 50 10.24 7.12 37.01
CA GLU A 50 11.15 6.17 37.68
C GLU A 50 10.66 5.79 39.09
N THR A 51 10.22 6.77 39.89
CA THR A 51 9.69 6.52 41.24
C THR A 51 8.43 5.66 41.27
N MET A 52 7.57 5.78 40.24
CA MET A 52 6.35 4.97 40.11
C MET A 52 6.70 3.58 39.57
N PHE A 53 7.66 3.50 38.65
CA PHE A 53 8.20 2.23 38.17
C PHE A 53 8.74 1.38 39.33
N ASP A 54 9.55 1.96 40.21
CA ASP A 54 10.10 1.27 41.39
C ASP A 54 9.01 0.78 42.36
N GLN A 55 7.94 1.58 42.55
CA GLN A 55 6.80 1.20 43.39
C GLN A 55 5.98 0.04 42.81
N LEU A 56 5.78 0.05 41.49
CA LEU A 56 5.13 -1.06 40.78
C LEU A 56 5.98 -2.32 40.83
N LEU A 57 7.31 -2.17 40.74
CA LEU A 57 8.26 -3.27 40.84
C LEU A 57 8.22 -3.99 42.18
N ALA A 58 8.24 -3.21 43.27
CA ALA A 58 8.28 -3.73 44.63
C ALA A 58 7.01 -4.51 45.01
N GLY A 59 5.92 -4.33 44.26
CA GLY A 59 4.67 -5.09 44.43
C GLY A 59 4.64 -6.44 43.70
N LEU A 60 5.61 -6.75 42.83
CA LEU A 60 5.63 -7.97 42.02
C LEU A 60 6.47 -9.08 42.68
N PRO A 61 6.06 -10.36 42.56
CA PRO A 61 6.84 -11.50 43.07
C PRO A 61 8.24 -11.59 42.45
N ASP A 62 9.26 -11.98 43.22
CA ASP A 62 10.66 -12.04 42.79
C ASP A 62 10.91 -12.89 41.52
N GLU A 63 10.08 -13.91 41.25
CA GLU A 63 10.18 -14.75 40.05
C GLU A 63 9.77 -14.02 38.75
N GLU A 64 8.97 -12.96 38.84
CA GLU A 64 8.54 -12.14 37.69
C GLU A 64 9.43 -10.91 37.46
N GLN A 65 10.43 -10.68 38.32
CA GLN A 65 11.36 -9.54 38.25
C GLN A 65 12.50 -9.71 37.21
N ARG A 66 12.19 -10.28 36.03
CA ARG A 66 13.13 -10.35 34.90
C ARG A 66 12.94 -9.16 33.97
N TYR A 67 13.87 -8.20 34.02
CA TYR A 67 13.79 -6.98 33.22
C TYR A 67 14.78 -6.97 32.06
N THR A 68 14.26 -6.71 30.86
CA THR A 68 15.05 -6.25 29.72
C THR A 68 14.98 -4.73 29.69
N GLY A 69 15.98 -4.05 30.23
CA GLY A 69 16.10 -2.59 30.15
C GLY A 69 16.51 -2.17 28.75
N THR A 70 15.72 -1.30 28.09
CA THR A 70 16.09 -0.72 26.80
C THR A 70 16.51 0.73 27.01
N LEU A 71 17.78 1.06 26.74
CA LEU A 71 18.31 2.42 26.81
C LEU A 71 18.27 3.06 25.42
N TYR A 72 17.53 4.15 25.27
CA TYR A 72 17.50 4.95 24.05
C TYR A 72 18.50 6.11 24.15
N ILE A 73 19.42 6.18 23.19
CA ILE A 73 20.41 7.26 23.11
C ILE A 73 20.19 8.02 21.82
N ASN A 74 19.78 9.29 21.92
CA ASN A 74 19.70 10.18 20.77
C ASN A 74 21.08 10.79 20.50
N THR A 75 21.59 10.66 19.29
CA THR A 75 22.90 11.17 18.89
C THR A 75 22.86 11.64 17.44
N SER A 76 23.72 12.61 17.10
CA SER A 76 23.88 13.09 15.73
C SER A 76 24.64 12.11 14.83
N GLU A 77 25.42 11.20 15.43
CA GLU A 77 26.29 10.25 14.71
C GLU A 77 26.07 8.81 15.22
N PRO A 78 24.92 8.19 14.88
CA PRO A 78 24.52 6.89 15.41
C PRO A 78 25.50 5.76 15.05
N GLY A 79 26.10 5.80 13.84
CA GLY A 79 27.06 4.77 13.41
C GLY A 79 28.37 4.78 14.19
N LEU A 80 28.94 5.97 14.47
CA LEU A 80 30.17 6.09 15.26
C LEU A 80 29.94 5.73 16.74
N LEU A 81 28.76 6.06 17.28
CA LEU A 81 28.39 5.67 18.63
C LEU A 81 28.28 4.13 18.74
N GLU A 82 27.60 3.49 17.79
CA GLU A 82 27.50 2.03 17.75
C GLU A 82 28.88 1.37 17.68
N GLU A 83 29.74 1.81 16.77
CA GLU A 83 31.10 1.27 16.63
C GLU A 83 31.92 1.45 17.91
N LYS A 84 31.79 2.61 18.57
CA LYS A 84 32.47 2.89 19.84
C LYS A 84 31.95 2.01 20.98
N ILE A 85 30.64 1.80 21.08
CA ILE A 85 30.05 0.90 22.09
C ILE A 85 30.50 -0.56 21.85
N ARG A 86 30.49 -1.00 20.59
CA ARG A 86 30.94 -2.35 20.20
C ARG A 86 32.44 -2.58 20.44
N SER A 87 33.26 -1.54 20.40
CA SER A 87 34.71 -1.62 20.64
C SER A 87 35.12 -1.43 22.11
N MET A 88 34.30 -0.74 22.92
CA MET A 88 34.56 -0.55 24.35
C MET A 88 34.27 -1.80 25.19
N HIS A 89 33.41 -2.70 24.71
CA HIS A 89 33.08 -3.94 25.42
C HIS A 89 33.39 -5.17 24.57
N GLN A 90 34.01 -6.19 25.18
CA GLN A 90 33.83 -7.57 24.73
C GLN A 90 32.38 -7.93 25.02
N CYS A 91 31.45 -7.45 24.17
CA CYS A 91 30.04 -7.79 24.26
C CYS A 91 29.92 -9.29 23.95
N ASP A 92 30.11 -10.12 24.97
CA ASP A 92 29.71 -11.51 24.92
C ASP A 92 28.22 -11.53 24.57
N ALA A 93 27.87 -12.34 23.59
CA ALA A 93 26.65 -12.25 22.78
C ALA A 93 25.32 -12.51 23.53
N GLY A 94 25.31 -12.49 24.86
CA GLY A 94 24.16 -12.82 25.71
C GLY A 94 23.43 -11.63 26.35
N ASP A 95 24.12 -10.58 26.80
CA ASP A 95 23.53 -9.64 27.77
C ASP A 95 23.12 -8.27 27.19
N PHE A 96 23.68 -7.86 26.04
CA PHE A 96 23.41 -6.54 25.47
C PHE A 96 23.18 -6.60 23.95
N HIS A 97 21.97 -6.21 23.53
CA HIS A 97 21.63 -6.04 22.12
C HIS A 97 21.65 -4.55 21.76
N ILE A 98 22.53 -4.18 20.83
CA ILE A 98 22.61 -2.82 20.28
C ILE A 98 21.76 -2.77 19.02
N TYR A 99 20.75 -1.90 19.01
CA TYR A 99 19.87 -1.69 17.86
C TYR A 99 20.05 -0.27 17.31
N ASN A 100 20.62 -0.18 16.10
CA ASN A 100 20.79 1.10 15.43
C ASN A 100 19.53 1.44 14.62
N GLN A 101 18.67 2.26 15.22
CA GLN A 101 17.42 2.70 14.59
C GLN A 101 17.64 3.48 13.29
N ALA A 102 18.74 4.24 13.16
CA ALA A 102 19.02 4.99 11.95
C ALA A 102 19.41 4.08 10.79
N GLN A 103 20.20 3.04 11.06
CA GLN A 103 20.53 2.00 10.09
C GLN A 103 19.30 1.16 9.71
N ALA A 104 18.52 0.69 10.69
CA ALA A 104 17.31 -0.08 10.44
C ALA A 104 16.29 0.71 9.60
N ALA A 105 16.08 1.99 9.91
CA ALA A 105 15.21 2.87 9.11
C ALA A 105 15.74 3.07 7.68
N GLN A 106 17.06 3.08 7.48
CA GLN A 106 17.67 3.18 6.16
C GLN A 106 17.50 1.89 5.35
N GLU A 107 17.71 0.73 5.97
CA GLU A 107 17.52 -0.59 5.34
C GLU A 107 16.04 -0.82 4.97
N GLU A 108 15.12 -0.41 5.85
CA GLU A 108 13.68 -0.47 5.59
C GLU A 108 13.30 0.42 4.40
N LYS A 109 13.82 1.66 4.35
CA LYS A 109 13.62 2.57 3.21
C LYS A 109 14.16 1.97 1.91
N GLN A 110 15.36 1.39 1.93
CA GLN A 110 15.96 0.77 0.76
C GLN A 110 15.13 -0.42 0.27
N SER A 111 14.71 -1.29 1.17
CA SER A 111 13.88 -2.45 0.84
C SER A 111 12.52 -2.03 0.28
N LYS A 112 11.86 -1.04 0.89
CA LYS A 112 10.61 -0.44 0.40
C LYS A 112 10.77 0.19 -0.97
N LEU A 113 11.87 0.90 -1.21
CA LEU A 113 12.17 1.52 -2.51
C LEU A 113 12.34 0.46 -3.59
N LEU A 114 13.15 -0.57 -3.35
CA LEU A 114 13.34 -1.67 -4.30
C LEU A 114 12.00 -2.31 -4.67
N LEU A 115 11.22 -2.69 -3.66
CA LEU A 115 9.92 -3.34 -3.86
C LEU A 115 8.94 -2.44 -4.62
N THR A 116 8.88 -1.15 -4.29
CA THR A 116 8.05 -0.16 -4.99
C THR A 116 8.46 0.01 -6.45
N VAL A 117 9.77 0.09 -6.73
CA VAL A 117 10.30 0.24 -8.09
C VAL A 117 9.97 -0.99 -8.93
N PHE A 118 10.17 -2.20 -8.40
CA PHE A 118 9.83 -3.43 -9.11
C PHE A 118 8.33 -3.52 -9.42
N ILE A 119 7.46 -3.33 -8.43
CA ILE A 119 6.00 -3.39 -8.62
C ILE A 119 5.55 -2.34 -9.63
N THR A 120 6.01 -1.10 -9.49
CA THR A 120 5.65 -0.01 -10.42
C THR A 120 6.15 -0.31 -11.84
N GLY A 121 7.36 -0.87 -11.97
CA GLY A 121 7.91 -1.31 -13.25
C GLY A 121 7.05 -2.38 -13.93
N PHE A 122 6.63 -3.41 -13.20
CA PHE A 122 5.72 -4.43 -13.72
C PHE A 122 4.35 -3.87 -14.10
N ILE A 123 3.79 -2.97 -13.28
CA ILE A 123 2.52 -2.29 -13.58
C ILE A 123 2.64 -1.50 -14.89
N LEU A 124 3.71 -0.74 -15.07
CA LEU A 124 3.95 0.03 -16.31
C LEU A 124 4.10 -0.89 -17.52
N LEU A 125 4.84 -1.99 -17.39
CA LEU A 125 5.03 -2.98 -18.44
C LEU A 125 3.69 -3.59 -18.88
N ILE A 126 2.92 -4.12 -17.92
CA ILE A 126 1.60 -4.72 -18.20
C ILE A 126 0.65 -3.68 -18.79
N THR A 127 0.66 -2.46 -18.26
CA THR A 127 -0.13 -1.34 -18.80
C THR A 127 0.24 -1.06 -20.25
N GLY A 128 1.53 -1.04 -20.59
CA GLY A 128 2.00 -0.88 -21.98
C GLY A 128 1.50 -1.98 -22.91
N ILE A 129 1.55 -3.24 -22.47
CA ILE A 129 1.01 -4.39 -23.22
C ILE A 129 -0.51 -4.22 -23.43
N CYS A 130 -1.24 -3.85 -22.38
CA CYS A 130 -2.68 -3.60 -22.46
C CYS A 130 -3.02 -2.48 -23.44
N ILE A 131 -2.28 -1.36 -23.41
CA ILE A 131 -2.46 -0.25 -24.35
C ILE A 131 -2.25 -0.73 -25.79
N ALA A 132 -1.17 -1.48 -26.06
CA ALA A 132 -0.91 -2.03 -27.39
C ALA A 132 -2.04 -2.95 -27.87
N ASN A 133 -2.55 -3.81 -26.98
CA ASN A 133 -3.67 -4.70 -27.28
C ASN A 133 -4.97 -3.92 -27.58
N ILE A 134 -5.26 -2.88 -26.81
CA ILE A 134 -6.42 -1.99 -27.04
C ILE A 134 -6.31 -1.31 -28.41
N ILE A 135 -5.13 -0.77 -28.75
CA ILE A 135 -4.90 -0.13 -30.06
C ILE A 135 -5.18 -1.13 -31.18
N ASN A 136 -4.65 -2.34 -31.09
CA ASN A 136 -4.87 -3.38 -32.11
C ASN A 136 -6.35 -3.74 -32.22
N THR A 137 -7.02 -3.99 -31.09
CA THR A 137 -8.45 -4.34 -31.05
C THR A 137 -9.33 -3.25 -31.68
N ILE A 138 -9.07 -1.99 -31.35
CA ILE A 138 -9.82 -0.85 -31.91
C ILE A 138 -9.56 -0.73 -33.41
N THR A 139 -8.31 -0.84 -33.83
CA THR A 139 -7.92 -0.75 -35.25
C THR A 139 -8.65 -1.81 -36.08
N THR A 140 -8.68 -3.06 -35.60
CA THR A 140 -9.41 -4.15 -36.24
C THR A 140 -10.93 -3.90 -36.24
N SER A 141 -11.50 -3.47 -35.12
CA SER A 141 -12.94 -3.15 -35.02
C SER A 141 -13.37 -2.06 -36.02
N ILE A 142 -12.57 -0.99 -36.13
CA ILE A 142 -12.83 0.09 -37.10
C ILE A 142 -12.69 -0.40 -38.53
N ALA A 143 -11.69 -1.23 -38.83
CA ALA A 143 -11.49 -1.79 -40.16
C ALA A 143 -12.69 -2.63 -40.62
N LEU A 144 -13.25 -3.46 -39.73
CA LEU A 144 -14.44 -4.28 -40.00
C LEU A 144 -15.69 -3.43 -40.26
N ARG A 145 -15.87 -2.32 -39.54
CA ARG A 145 -17.04 -1.42 -39.67
C ARG A 145 -16.84 -0.29 -40.67
N ARG A 146 -15.74 -0.27 -41.43
CA ARG A 146 -15.43 0.82 -42.37
C ARG A 146 -16.52 1.04 -43.42
N ARG A 147 -17.14 -0.03 -43.91
CA ARG A 147 -18.26 0.04 -44.88
C ARG A 147 -19.52 0.67 -44.27
N GLU A 148 -19.84 0.32 -43.03
CA GLU A 148 -20.97 0.89 -42.29
C GLU A 148 -20.76 2.39 -42.04
N PHE A 149 -19.53 2.79 -41.66
CA PHE A 149 -19.20 4.20 -41.47
C PHE A 149 -19.22 5.01 -42.78
N ALA A 150 -18.78 4.42 -43.89
CA ALA A 150 -18.90 5.04 -45.21
C ALA A 150 -20.37 5.27 -45.59
N MET A 151 -21.25 4.29 -45.35
CA MET A 151 -22.69 4.41 -45.57
C MET A 151 -23.30 5.51 -44.70
N LEU A 152 -23.00 5.54 -43.40
CA LEU A 152 -23.49 6.58 -42.48
C LEU A 152 -23.01 7.97 -42.89
N LYS A 153 -21.79 8.10 -43.41
CA LYS A 153 -21.26 9.36 -43.92
C LYS A 153 -22.01 9.82 -45.17
N SER A 154 -22.41 8.91 -46.06
CA SER A 154 -23.22 9.22 -47.25
C SER A 154 -24.63 9.70 -46.91
N VAL A 155 -25.19 9.28 -45.78
CA VAL A 155 -26.51 9.74 -45.28
C VAL A 155 -26.39 11.05 -44.48
N GLY A 156 -25.18 11.63 -44.35
CA GLY A 156 -24.95 12.94 -43.74
C GLY A 156 -24.40 12.93 -42.31
N MET A 157 -23.87 11.81 -41.83
CA MET A 157 -23.24 11.77 -40.50
C MET A 157 -22.05 12.75 -40.42
N THR A 158 -22.18 13.75 -39.54
CA THR A 158 -21.12 14.74 -39.33
C THR A 158 -19.90 14.12 -38.62
N PRO A 159 -18.67 14.61 -38.89
CA PRO A 159 -17.45 14.14 -38.21
C PRO A 159 -17.52 14.29 -36.67
N LYS A 160 -18.28 15.27 -36.19
CA LYS A 160 -18.52 15.48 -34.76
C LYS A 160 -19.39 14.37 -34.16
N GLY A 161 -20.41 13.90 -34.89
CA GLY A 161 -21.26 12.76 -34.50
C GLY A 161 -20.46 11.46 -34.40
N PHE A 162 -19.59 11.20 -35.39
CA PHE A 162 -18.68 10.05 -35.39
C PHE A 162 -17.75 10.03 -34.16
N ASN A 163 -17.10 11.16 -33.86
CA ASN A 163 -16.25 11.27 -32.67
C ASN A 163 -17.03 11.11 -31.36
N ARG A 164 -18.30 11.54 -31.31
CA ARG A 164 -19.15 11.38 -30.12
C ARG A 164 -19.51 9.92 -29.90
N MET A 165 -19.87 9.20 -30.95
CA MET A 165 -20.16 7.76 -30.90
C MET A 165 -18.96 6.96 -30.40
N ILE A 166 -17.77 7.20 -30.98
CA ILE A 166 -16.53 6.54 -30.55
C ILE A 166 -16.24 6.80 -29.07
N ARG A 167 -16.41 8.04 -28.59
CA ARG A 167 -16.20 8.35 -27.16
C ARG A 167 -17.14 7.54 -26.26
N TYR A 168 -18.41 7.39 -26.63
CA TYR A 168 -19.34 6.56 -25.86
C TYR A 168 -18.93 5.09 -25.86
N GLU A 169 -18.54 4.55 -27.01
CA GLU A 169 -18.05 3.17 -27.12
C GLU A 169 -16.84 2.93 -26.19
N SER A 170 -15.92 3.89 -26.11
CA SER A 170 -14.79 3.89 -25.19
C SER A 170 -15.18 3.80 -23.72
N VAL A 171 -16.14 4.62 -23.31
CA VAL A 171 -16.64 4.63 -21.93
C VAL A 171 -17.29 3.30 -21.59
N PHE A 172 -18.06 2.73 -22.52
CA PHE A 172 -18.66 1.40 -22.33
C PHE A 172 -17.60 0.30 -22.16
N TYR A 173 -16.50 0.34 -22.93
CA TYR A 173 -15.38 -0.58 -22.72
C TYR A 173 -14.73 -0.42 -21.35
N GLY A 174 -14.48 0.82 -20.92
CA GLY A 174 -13.94 1.12 -19.60
C GLY A 174 -14.83 0.63 -18.47
N ILE A 175 -16.14 0.87 -18.56
CA ILE A 175 -17.12 0.38 -17.58
C ILE A 175 -17.11 -1.14 -17.53
N LYS A 176 -17.17 -1.83 -18.68
CA LYS A 176 -17.10 -3.30 -18.71
C LYS A 176 -15.82 -3.83 -18.07
N ALA A 177 -14.67 -3.22 -18.36
CA ALA A 177 -13.40 -3.60 -17.75
C ALA A 177 -13.42 -3.43 -16.22
N LEU A 178 -13.94 -2.30 -15.73
CA LEU A 178 -14.06 -2.02 -14.29
C LEU A 178 -15.07 -2.93 -13.59
N SER A 179 -16.17 -3.30 -14.25
CA SER A 179 -17.18 -4.21 -13.71
C SER A 179 -16.60 -5.58 -13.33
N PHE A 180 -15.57 -6.06 -14.04
CA PHE A 180 -14.87 -7.30 -13.68
C PHE A 180 -13.61 -7.04 -12.86
N GLY A 181 -12.85 -5.97 -13.16
CA GLY A 181 -11.59 -5.66 -12.50
C GLY A 181 -11.76 -5.31 -11.01
N LEU A 182 -12.77 -4.51 -10.66
CA LEU A 182 -13.00 -4.09 -9.27
C LEU A 182 -13.39 -5.27 -8.37
N PRO A 183 -14.38 -6.12 -8.71
CA PRO A 183 -14.72 -7.28 -7.88
C PRO A 183 -13.56 -8.27 -7.71
N ILE A 184 -12.80 -8.53 -8.78
CA ILE A 184 -11.64 -9.41 -8.72
C ILE A 184 -10.57 -8.82 -7.79
N SER A 185 -10.27 -7.53 -7.92
CA SER A 185 -9.31 -6.84 -7.05
C SER A 185 -9.75 -6.85 -5.59
N LEU A 186 -11.02 -6.57 -5.30
CA LEU A 186 -11.58 -6.63 -3.95
C LEU A 186 -11.54 -8.05 -3.39
N GLY A 187 -11.85 -9.06 -4.19
CA GLY A 187 -11.79 -10.47 -3.79
C GLY A 187 -10.37 -10.92 -3.42
N ILE A 188 -9.37 -10.53 -4.21
CA ILE A 188 -7.96 -10.81 -3.92
C ILE A 188 -7.52 -10.09 -2.64
N ASN A 189 -7.90 -8.81 -2.48
CA ASN A 189 -7.59 -8.04 -1.28
C ASN A 189 -8.19 -8.68 -0.02
N TYR A 190 -9.46 -9.09 -0.09
CA TYR A 190 -10.15 -9.81 0.99
C TYR A 190 -9.50 -11.16 1.30
N LEU A 191 -9.08 -11.92 0.29
CA LEU A 191 -8.40 -13.20 0.48
C LEU A 191 -7.04 -13.01 1.16
N LEU A 192 -6.29 -11.98 0.77
CA LEU A 192 -5.03 -11.62 1.42
C LEU A 192 -5.27 -11.19 2.88
N TYR A 193 -6.28 -10.36 3.12
CA TYR A 193 -6.70 -9.99 4.47
C TYR A 193 -7.01 -11.23 5.32
N ARG A 194 -7.79 -12.18 4.80
CA ARG A 194 -8.11 -13.41 5.52
C ARG A 194 -6.88 -14.26 5.80
N ALA A 195 -5.99 -14.42 4.83
CA ALA A 195 -4.75 -15.19 4.99
C ALA A 195 -3.80 -14.58 6.04
N MET A 196 -3.83 -13.25 6.22
CA MET A 196 -3.07 -12.57 7.26
C MET A 196 -3.81 -12.52 8.60
N SER A 197 -5.15 -12.55 8.56
CA SER A 197 -6.01 -12.43 9.75
C SER A 197 -6.07 -13.70 10.59
N ASP A 198 -5.71 -14.87 10.05
CA ASP A 198 -5.61 -16.12 10.83
C ASP A 198 -4.56 -16.04 11.97
N GLY A 199 -3.69 -15.03 11.98
CA GLY A 199 -2.75 -14.73 13.06
C GLY A 199 -2.94 -13.38 13.79
N PHE A 200 -3.78 -12.47 13.27
CA PHE A 200 -3.91 -11.11 13.80
C PHE A 200 -5.33 -10.53 13.59
N GLN A 201 -5.92 -9.92 14.61
CA GLN A 201 -7.22 -9.24 14.55
C GLN A 201 -7.07 -7.82 13.97
N PHE A 202 -6.83 -7.72 12.66
CA PHE A 202 -6.85 -6.41 11.99
C PHE A 202 -8.28 -6.00 11.63
N SER A 203 -8.60 -4.71 11.72
CA SER A 203 -9.85 -4.19 11.14
C SER A 203 -9.69 -4.11 9.62
N PHE A 204 -10.62 -4.68 8.85
CA PHE A 204 -10.60 -4.56 7.38
C PHE A 204 -10.93 -3.13 6.95
N THR A 205 -9.90 -2.30 6.73
CA THR A 205 -10.05 -0.94 6.23
C THR A 205 -9.73 -0.85 4.75
N LEU A 206 -10.73 -0.55 3.92
CA LEU A 206 -10.54 -0.34 2.49
C LEU A 206 -10.07 1.10 2.21
N PRO A 207 -8.90 1.31 1.56
CA PRO A 207 -8.45 2.63 1.16
C PRO A 207 -9.22 3.11 -0.08
N TRP A 208 -10.43 3.65 0.13
CA TRP A 208 -11.33 4.12 -0.94
C TRP A 208 -10.67 5.09 -1.92
N ASN A 209 -9.79 5.97 -1.41
CA ASN A 209 -9.03 6.92 -2.24
C ASN A 209 -8.22 6.22 -3.33
N SER A 210 -7.55 5.11 -3.01
CA SER A 210 -6.75 4.35 -3.96
C SER A 210 -7.61 3.70 -5.06
N TYR A 211 -8.80 3.20 -4.70
CA TYR A 211 -9.73 2.65 -5.68
C TYR A 211 -10.27 3.72 -6.63
N ILE A 212 -10.60 4.91 -6.12
CA ILE A 212 -11.05 6.04 -6.95
C ILE A 212 -9.96 6.43 -7.95
N VAL A 213 -8.71 6.60 -7.49
CA VAL A 213 -7.59 6.91 -8.38
C VAL A 213 -7.38 5.83 -9.44
N ALA A 214 -7.50 4.56 -9.07
CA ALA A 214 -7.39 3.45 -10.02
C ALA A 214 -8.48 3.49 -11.10
N VAL A 215 -9.75 3.70 -10.70
CA VAL A 215 -10.88 3.82 -11.63
C VAL A 215 -10.67 4.97 -12.61
N VAL A 216 -10.31 6.15 -12.11
CA VAL A 216 -10.06 7.34 -12.94
C VAL A 216 -8.89 7.10 -13.90
N SER A 217 -7.82 6.46 -13.41
CA SER A 217 -6.64 6.15 -14.23
C SER A 217 -6.97 5.19 -15.38
N VAL A 218 -7.73 4.13 -15.11
CA VAL A 218 -8.17 3.17 -16.15
C VAL A 218 -9.02 3.87 -17.21
N LEU A 219 -10.00 4.68 -16.79
CA LEU A 219 -10.83 5.43 -17.73
C LEU A 219 -10.00 6.42 -18.56
N ALA A 220 -9.05 7.11 -17.93
CA ALA A 220 -8.15 8.03 -18.61
C ALA A 220 -7.29 7.31 -19.66
N ILE A 221 -6.69 6.16 -19.32
CA ILE A 221 -5.84 5.38 -20.23
C ILE A 221 -6.65 4.89 -21.44
N VAL A 222 -7.84 4.32 -21.22
CA VAL A 222 -8.71 3.85 -22.30
C VAL A 222 -9.12 5.01 -23.20
N PHE A 223 -9.48 6.15 -22.60
CA PHE A 223 -9.89 7.34 -23.33
C PHE A 223 -8.75 7.93 -24.18
N ILE A 224 -7.56 8.08 -23.60
CA ILE A 224 -6.37 8.59 -24.30
C ILE A 224 -5.99 7.66 -25.45
N THR A 225 -5.98 6.35 -25.21
CA THR A 225 -5.63 5.33 -26.21
C THR A 225 -6.62 5.36 -27.39
N MET A 226 -7.91 5.51 -27.11
CA MET A 226 -8.96 5.64 -28.12
C MET A 226 -8.79 6.92 -28.96
N LEU A 227 -8.55 8.07 -28.31
CA LEU A 227 -8.33 9.34 -29.02
C LEU A 227 -7.11 9.27 -29.93
N TYR A 228 -6.03 8.65 -29.45
CA TYR A 228 -4.82 8.44 -30.23
C TYR A 228 -5.09 7.55 -31.46
N SER A 229 -5.71 6.39 -31.27
CA SER A 229 -6.03 5.45 -32.34
C SER A 229 -6.96 6.09 -33.40
N SER A 230 -8.05 6.71 -32.97
CA SER A 230 -9.00 7.39 -33.87
C SER A 230 -8.34 8.50 -34.70
N SER A 231 -7.41 9.25 -34.10
CA SER A 231 -6.69 10.33 -34.79
C SER A 231 -5.67 9.79 -35.79
N LYS A 232 -4.98 8.70 -35.47
CA LYS A 232 -4.05 8.03 -36.37
C LYS A 232 -4.76 7.51 -37.63
N MET A 233 -5.91 6.86 -37.47
CA MET A 233 -6.67 6.30 -38.60
C MET A 233 -7.26 7.37 -39.54
N LYS A 234 -7.53 8.59 -39.05
CA LYS A 234 -7.93 9.71 -39.92
C LYS A 234 -6.81 10.13 -40.86
N LYS A 235 -5.56 10.11 -40.39
CA LYS A 235 -4.40 10.46 -41.21
C LYS A 235 -4.11 9.39 -42.27
N GLU A 236 -4.20 8.12 -41.91
CA GLU A 236 -4.00 7.01 -42.86
C GLU A 236 -5.05 7.01 -43.97
N ASN A 237 -6.33 7.26 -43.65
CA ASN A 237 -7.38 7.38 -44.69
C ASN A 237 -7.14 8.54 -45.68
N ILE A 238 -6.56 9.67 -45.24
CA ILE A 238 -6.28 10.81 -46.13
C ILE A 238 -5.12 10.48 -47.06
N ILE A 239 -4.07 9.85 -46.55
CA ILE A 239 -2.90 9.47 -47.34
C ILE A 239 -3.27 8.43 -48.39
N ASP A 240 -3.95 7.34 -48.01
CA ASP A 240 -4.41 6.31 -48.96
C ASP A 240 -5.36 6.86 -50.02
N SER A 241 -6.20 7.84 -49.68
CA SER A 241 -7.10 8.47 -50.65
C SER A 241 -6.37 9.30 -51.72
N LEU A 242 -5.14 9.73 -51.45
CA LEU A 242 -4.32 10.47 -52.42
C LEU A 242 -3.46 9.53 -53.28
N THR A 243 -3.00 8.40 -52.74
CA THR A 243 -2.17 7.43 -53.48
C THR A 243 -2.98 6.56 -54.44
N ASN A 244 -4.25 6.28 -54.15
CA ASN A 244 -5.10 5.44 -55.00
C ASN A 244 -5.64 6.14 -56.27
N TRP A 245 -5.30 7.41 -56.50
CA TRP A 245 -5.65 8.16 -57.71
C TRP A 245 -4.50 8.25 -58.72
N SER A 246 -3.32 7.70 -58.39
CA SER A 246 -2.12 7.73 -59.23
C SER A 246 -1.75 6.38 -59.85
N ALA A 247 -2.68 5.42 -59.91
CA ALA A 247 -2.54 4.13 -60.60
C ALA A 247 -3.80 3.87 -61.45
#